data_AF-A0A1Z5HTB5-F1
#
_entry.id   AF-A0A1Z5HTB5-F1
#
_cell.length_a   1.000
_cell.length_b   1.000
_cell.length_c   1.000
_cell.angle_alpha   90.00
_cell.angle_beta   90.00
_cell.angle_gamma   90.00
#
_symmetry.space_group_name_H-M   'P 1'
#
loop_
_entity.id
_entity.type
_entity.pdbx_description
1 polymer ?
#
loop_
_entity_poly.entity_id
_entity_poly.type
_entity_poly.pdbx_seq_one_letter_code
_entity_poly.pdbx_strand_id
1 'polypeptide(L)'
;MSVEYLHESEKIPSNVSLEEAIPAAVFKAEVQTWAKRIGVEPREIHLRPMKRKWGSCSSSGRLTFNTELLTKPAAFRAEIIVHELLHLKIPNHGRLFRAVLKSYLAKWGIASA
;
A
#
# COMPACT_ATOMS: atom_id res chain seq x y z
N MET A 1 -9.36 -16.57 38.53
CA MET A 1 -9.68 -17.42 37.38
C MET A 1 -8.46 -17.45 36.48
N SER A 2 -7.62 -18.47 36.66
CA SER A 2 -6.39 -18.65 35.88
C SER A 2 -6.76 -19.33 34.56
N VAL A 3 -6.37 -18.72 33.44
CA VAL A 3 -6.49 -19.37 32.13
C VAL A 3 -5.21 -20.16 31.93
N GLU A 4 -5.28 -21.48 32.03
CA GLU A 4 -4.17 -22.36 31.73
C GLU A 4 -3.95 -22.39 30.21
N TYR A 5 -2.85 -21.78 29.76
CA TYR A 5 -2.43 -21.87 28.36
C TYR A 5 -1.61 -23.16 28.21
N LEU A 6 -2.24 -24.20 27.67
CA LEU A 6 -1.53 -25.42 27.27
C LEU A 6 -0.50 -25.06 26.20
N HIS A 7 0.78 -25.14 26.56
CA HIS A 7 1.91 -25.07 25.64
C HIS A 7 1.97 -26.38 24.83
N GLU A 8 1.23 -26.44 23.74
CA GLU A 8 1.55 -27.39 22.67
C GLU A 8 2.67 -26.76 21.84
N SER A 9 3.88 -27.29 21.96
CA SER A 9 5.06 -26.84 21.24
C SER A 9 5.00 -27.27 19.76
N GLU A 10 4.14 -26.62 18.98
CA GLU A 10 4.27 -26.69 17.52
C GLU A 10 5.46 -25.82 17.12
N LYS A 11 6.57 -26.48 16.76
CA LYS A 11 7.74 -25.83 16.15
C LYS A 11 7.28 -25.13 14.86
N ILE A 12 7.19 -23.80 14.90
CA ILE A 12 7.01 -22.98 13.70
C ILE A 12 8.19 -23.31 12.76
N PRO A 13 7.96 -23.85 11.56
CA PRO A 13 9.05 -24.22 10.67
C PRO A 13 9.84 -22.98 10.26
N SER A 14 11.16 -23.09 10.23
CA SER A 14 12.11 -22.00 9.97
C SER A 14 12.09 -21.46 8.53
N ASN A 15 11.07 -21.79 7.73
CA ASN A 15 10.92 -21.34 6.35
C ASN A 15 9.53 -20.78 5.99
N VAL A 16 8.67 -20.46 6.97
CA VAL A 16 7.39 -19.80 6.67
C VAL A 16 7.69 -18.40 6.10
N SER A 17 7.74 -18.30 4.77
CA SER A 17 7.78 -17.03 4.07
C SER A 17 6.41 -16.37 4.24
N LEU A 18 6.38 -15.14 4.77
CA LEU A 18 5.19 -14.29 4.85
C LEU A 18 4.68 -13.84 3.46
N GLU A 19 5.23 -14.37 2.37
CA GLU A 19 4.95 -13.98 0.99
C GLU A 19 3.74 -14.72 0.40
N GLU A 20 2.65 -14.84 1.16
CA GLU A 20 1.36 -15.10 0.55
C GLU A 20 0.80 -13.78 0.02
N ALA A 21 0.28 -13.81 -1.21
CA ALA A 21 -0.37 -12.65 -1.79
C ALA A 21 -1.52 -12.19 -0.89
N ILE A 22 -1.60 -10.90 -0.57
CA ILE A 22 -2.76 -10.38 0.16
C ILE A 22 -4.00 -10.40 -0.75
N PRO A 23 -5.20 -10.65 -0.21
CA PRO A 23 -6.43 -10.53 -0.98
C PRO A 23 -6.60 -9.11 -1.54
N ALA A 24 -7.16 -9.00 -2.75
CA ALA A 24 -7.44 -7.71 -3.38
C ALA A 24 -8.29 -6.77 -2.50
N ALA A 25 -9.19 -7.32 -1.69
CA ALA A 25 -10.00 -6.57 -0.73
C ALA A 25 -9.13 -5.92 0.37
N VAL A 26 -8.13 -6.64 0.88
CA VAL A 26 -7.17 -6.12 1.87
C VAL A 26 -6.36 -4.98 1.25
N PHE A 27 -5.83 -5.16 0.04
CA PHE A 27 -5.11 -4.10 -0.67
C PHE A 27 -5.97 -2.85 -0.89
N LYS A 28 -7.23 -3.02 -1.31
CA LYS A 28 -8.17 -1.89 -1.47
C LYS A 28 -8.44 -1.19 -0.12
N ALA A 29 -8.51 -1.93 0.98
CA ALA A 29 -8.65 -1.35 2.31
C ALA A 29 -7.39 -0.56 2.74
N GLU A 30 -6.19 -1.02 2.37
CA GLU A 30 -4.94 -0.26 2.57
C GLU A 30 -4.99 1.07 1.81
N VAL A 31 -5.40 1.05 0.53
CA VAL A 31 -5.57 2.27 -0.29
C VAL A 31 -6.54 3.24 0.39
N GLN A 32 -7.68 2.76 0.87
CA GLN A 32 -8.68 3.60 1.54
C GLN A 32 -8.16 4.17 2.87
N THR A 33 -7.36 3.40 3.61
CA THR A 33 -6.73 3.87 4.85
C THR A 33 -5.75 5.01 4.57
N TRP A 34 -4.93 4.87 3.53
CA TRP A 34 -4.04 5.94 3.08
C TRP A 34 -4.79 7.16 2.55
N ALA A 35 -5.87 6.95 1.80
CA ALA A 35 -6.72 8.03 1.30
C ALA A 35 -7.26 8.89 2.45
N LYS A 36 -7.76 8.26 3.51
CA LYS A 36 -8.19 8.94 4.75
C LYS A 36 -7.05 9.70 5.43
N ARG A 37 -5.86 9.10 5.55
CA ARG A 37 -4.68 9.75 6.14
C ARG A 37 -4.21 10.99 5.36
N ILE A 38 -4.34 10.97 4.04
CA ILE A 38 -3.96 12.07 3.13
C ILE A 38 -5.11 13.10 3.00
N GLY A 39 -6.34 12.72 3.37
CA GLY A 39 -7.54 13.54 3.20
C GLY A 39 -7.91 13.71 1.73
N VAL A 40 -7.98 12.61 0.99
CA VAL A 40 -8.44 12.51 -0.41
C VAL A 40 -9.44 11.38 -0.55
N GLU A 41 -10.25 11.42 -1.61
CA GLU A 41 -11.22 10.38 -1.93
C GLU A 41 -11.06 9.94 -3.40
N PRO A 42 -10.46 8.76 -3.67
CA PRO A 42 -10.38 8.24 -5.03
C PRO A 42 -11.78 7.81 -5.49
N ARG A 43 -12.11 8.10 -6.75
CA ARG A 43 -13.41 7.73 -7.34
C ARG A 43 -13.55 6.22 -7.51
N GLU A 44 -12.48 5.56 -7.95
CA GLU A 44 -12.44 4.13 -8.25
C GLU A 44 -11.05 3.57 -7.92
N ILE A 45 -10.99 2.30 -7.48
CA ILE A 45 -9.73 1.58 -7.21
C ILE A 45 -9.72 0.27 -7.99
N HIS A 46 -8.86 0.19 -9.00
CA HIS A 46 -8.71 -0.97 -9.88
C HIS A 46 -7.41 -1.71 -9.61
N LEU A 47 -7.45 -3.04 -9.78
CA LEU A 47 -6.28 -3.92 -9.80
C LEU A 47 -6.27 -4.66 -11.13
N ARG A 48 -5.17 -4.56 -11.88
CA ARG A 48 -4.99 -5.29 -13.15
C ARG A 48 -3.50 -5.50 -13.44
N PRO A 49 -3.13 -6.49 -14.26
CA PRO A 49 -1.74 -6.61 -14.72
C PRO A 49 -1.28 -5.35 -15.48
N MET A 50 -0.09 -4.86 -15.17
CA MET A 50 0.50 -3.67 -15.81
C MET A 50 1.94 -3.96 -16.23
N LYS A 51 2.32 -3.58 -17.46
CA LYS A 51 3.65 -3.91 -18.02
C LYS A 51 4.77 -2.96 -17.63
N ARG A 52 4.45 -1.70 -17.31
CA ARG A 52 5.44 -0.60 -17.21
C ARG A 52 5.37 0.21 -15.93
N LYS A 53 4.33 0.04 -15.12
CA LYS A 53 4.06 0.88 -13.96
C LYS A 53 3.45 0.05 -12.83
N TRP A 54 3.73 0.45 -11.60
CA TRP A 54 3.10 -0.09 -10.41
C TRP A 54 1.71 0.50 -10.15
N GLY A 55 1.48 1.75 -10.58
CA GLY A 55 0.21 2.43 -10.45
C GLY A 55 -0.01 3.51 -11.51
N SER A 56 -1.23 4.06 -11.52
CA SER A 56 -1.57 5.29 -12.22
C SER A 56 -2.86 5.90 -11.66
N CYS A 57 -2.93 7.23 -11.63
CA CYS A 57 -4.13 8.02 -11.38
C CYS A 57 -4.64 8.67 -12.68
N SER A 58 -5.93 8.53 -12.99
CA SER A 58 -6.56 9.30 -14.07
C SER A 58 -6.94 10.72 -13.61
N SER A 59 -7.21 11.62 -14.56
CA SER A 59 -7.78 12.94 -14.27
C SER A 59 -9.18 12.88 -13.65
N SER A 60 -9.91 11.77 -13.85
CA SER A 60 -11.23 11.52 -13.24
C SER A 60 -11.16 10.92 -11.83
N GLY A 61 -9.96 10.75 -11.27
CA GLY A 61 -9.76 10.21 -9.93
C GLY A 61 -9.81 8.69 -9.82
N ARG A 62 -9.68 7.95 -10.94
CA ARG A 62 -9.53 6.48 -10.93
C ARG A 62 -8.08 6.12 -10.64
N LEU A 63 -7.87 5.36 -9.59
CA LEU A 63 -6.58 4.73 -9.29
C LEU A 63 -6.55 3.32 -9.89
N THR A 64 -5.46 2.99 -10.56
CA THR A 64 -5.20 1.64 -11.08
C THR A 64 -3.85 1.18 -10.55
N PHE A 65 -3.82 -0.01 -9.97
CA PHE A 65 -2.63 -0.62 -9.40
C PHE A 65 -2.30 -1.94 -10.10
N ASN A 66 -1.01 -2.29 -10.18
CA ASN A 66 -0.55 -3.56 -10.71
C ASN A 66 -0.90 -4.70 -9.73
N THR A 67 -1.44 -5.82 -10.22
CA THR A 67 -1.74 -7.01 -9.39
C THR A 67 -0.51 -7.61 -8.73
N GLU A 68 0.68 -7.40 -9.30
CA GLU A 68 1.95 -7.81 -8.67
C GLU A 68 2.19 -7.14 -7.30
N LEU A 69 1.53 -6.02 -6.98
CA LEU A 69 1.64 -5.40 -5.65
C LEU A 69 1.08 -6.28 -4.53
N LEU A 70 0.18 -7.22 -4.83
CA LEU A 70 -0.43 -8.08 -3.82
C LEU A 70 0.59 -8.99 -3.14
N THR A 71 1.72 -9.28 -3.78
CA THR A 71 2.83 -10.08 -3.22
C THR A 71 4.01 -9.23 -2.74
N LYS A 72 3.92 -7.89 -2.82
CA LYS A 72 5.02 -7.02 -2.39
C LYS A 72 4.95 -6.71 -0.90
N PRO A 73 6.09 -6.43 -0.24
CA PRO A 73 6.11 -5.99 1.16
C PRO A 73 5.22 -4.77 1.41
N ALA A 74 4.63 -4.67 2.60
CA ALA A 74 3.70 -3.60 2.96
C ALA A 74 4.29 -2.19 2.78
N ALA A 75 5.58 -2.01 3.08
CA ALA A 75 6.28 -0.74 2.87
C ALA A 75 6.31 -0.33 1.39
N PHE A 76 6.62 -1.27 0.50
CA PHE A 76 6.62 -1.02 -0.95
C PHE A 76 5.22 -0.72 -1.48
N ARG A 77 4.20 -1.46 -1.00
CA ARG A 77 2.80 -1.16 -1.35
C ARG A 77 2.42 0.25 -0.91
N ALA A 78 2.75 0.63 0.32
CA ALA A 78 2.42 1.94 0.86
C ALA A 78 3.07 3.08 0.05
N GLU A 79 4.31 2.93 -0.39
CA GLU A 79 4.98 3.92 -1.24
C GLU A 79 4.20 4.18 -2.54
N ILE A 80 3.84 3.12 -3.27
CA ILE A 80 3.08 3.24 -4.51
C ILE A 80 1.66 3.79 -4.24
N ILE A 81 1.00 3.32 -3.19
CA ILE A 81 -0.34 3.80 -2.82
C ILE A 81 -0.32 5.31 -2.54
N VAL A 82 0.63 5.79 -1.72
CA VAL A 82 0.77 7.21 -1.39
C VAL A 82 1.09 8.01 -2.65
N HIS A 83 1.98 7.52 -3.51
CA HIS A 83 2.31 8.15 -4.78
C HIS A 83 1.06 8.44 -5.62
N GLU A 84 0.24 7.41 -5.86
CA GLU A 84 -0.96 7.53 -6.69
C GLU A 84 -2.05 8.39 -6.03
N LEU A 85 -2.21 8.32 -4.71
CA LEU A 85 -3.16 9.16 -4.00
C LEU A 85 -2.78 10.65 -4.02
N LEU A 86 -1.48 10.97 -3.99
CA LEU A 86 -1.02 12.35 -4.08
C LEU A 86 -1.36 13.00 -5.43
N HIS A 87 -1.49 12.22 -6.50
CA HIS A 87 -1.93 12.74 -7.80
C HIS A 87 -3.32 13.35 -7.79
N LEU A 88 -4.18 12.98 -6.83
CA LEU A 88 -5.49 13.60 -6.65
C LEU A 88 -5.40 15.08 -6.19
N LYS A 89 -4.27 15.50 -5.63
CA LYS A 89 -4.00 16.88 -5.18
C LYS A 89 -2.91 17.57 -5.97
N ILE A 90 -1.90 16.83 -6.43
CA ILE A 90 -0.68 17.34 -7.05
C ILE A 90 -0.42 16.52 -8.33
N PRO A 91 -0.93 16.98 -9.49
CA PRO A 91 -0.88 16.19 -10.72
C PRO A 91 0.54 15.92 -11.24
N ASN A 92 1.48 16.82 -10.97
CA ASN A 92 2.82 16.79 -11.55
C ASN A 92 3.90 16.39 -10.53
N HIS A 93 4.87 15.55 -10.94
CA HIS A 93 5.99 15.05 -10.11
C HIS A 93 7.10 16.07 -9.77
N GLY A 94 6.73 17.35 -9.66
CA GLY A 94 7.67 18.44 -9.38
C GLY A 94 8.21 18.43 -7.94
N ARG A 95 8.96 19.48 -7.59
CA ARG A 95 9.59 19.62 -6.26
C ARG A 95 8.58 19.48 -5.10
N LEU A 96 7.39 20.05 -5.25
CA LEU A 96 6.33 19.96 -4.26
C LEU A 96 5.87 18.50 -4.05
N PHE A 97 5.62 17.77 -5.14
CA PHE A 97 5.22 16.36 -5.07
C PHE A 97 6.26 15.53 -4.30
N ARG A 98 7.53 15.67 -4.67
CA ARG A 98 8.63 14.90 -4.03
C ARG A 98 8.75 15.22 -2.54
N ALA A 99 8.63 16.49 -2.17
CA ALA A 99 8.68 16.92 -0.77
C ALA A 99 7.51 16.34 0.04
N VAL A 100 6.30 16.39 -0.51
CA VAL A 100 5.09 15.86 0.14
C VAL A 100 5.15 14.33 0.26
N LEU A 101 5.52 13.63 -0.80
CA LEU A 101 5.71 12.18 -0.78
C LEU A 101 6.71 11.78 0.31
N LYS A 102 7.91 12.37 0.30
CA LYS A 102 8.95 12.10 1.31
C LYS A 102 8.45 12.36 2.73
N SER A 103 7.70 13.45 2.94
CA SER A 103 7.11 13.79 4.23
C SER A 103 6.13 12.71 4.73
N TYR A 104 5.24 12.21 3.86
CA TYR A 104 4.33 11.12 4.22
C TYR A 104 5.07 9.82 4.53
N LEU A 105 6.05 9.43 3.70
CA LEU A 105 6.81 8.20 3.93
C LEU A 105 7.58 8.26 5.26
N ALA A 106 8.26 9.37 5.51
CA ALA A 106 9.00 9.59 6.76
C ALA A 106 8.08 9.59 7.99
N LYS A 107 6.93 10.29 7.91
CA LYS A 107 5.95 10.38 9.01
C LYS A 107 5.46 9.02 9.49
N TRP A 108 5.38 8.04 8.59
CA TRP A 108 4.87 6.70 8.87
C TRP A 108 5.95 5.61 8.87
N GLY A 109 7.23 6.01 8.96
CA GLY A 109 8.36 5.07 9.08
C GLY A 109 8.55 4.17 7.85
N ILE A 110 8.08 4.59 6.68
CA ILE A 110 8.29 3.85 5.44
C ILE A 110 9.68 4.23 4.93
N ALA A 111 10.62 3.29 5.07
CA ALA A 111 11.92 3.41 4.43
C ALA A 111 11.70 3.34 2.92
N SER A 112 11.99 4.45 2.22
CA SER A 112 12.11 4.44 0.77
C SER A 112 13.32 3.58 0.41
N ALA A 113 13.07 2.50 -0.33
CA ALA A 113 14.09 1.55 -0.78
C ALA A 113 15.08 2.18 -1.76
#